data_AF-X1QG92-F1
#
_entry.id   AF-X1QG92-F1
#
_cell.length_a   1.000
_cell.length_b   1.000
_cell.length_c   1.000
_cell.angle_alpha   90.00
_cell.angle_beta   90.00
_cell.angle_gamma   90.00
#
_symmetry.space_group_name_H-M   'P 1'
#
loop_
_entity.id
_entity.type
_entity.pdbx_description
1 polymer ?
#
loop_
_entity_poly.entity_id
_entity_poly.type
_entity_poly.pdbx_seq_one_letter_code
_entity_poly.pdbx_strand_id
1 'polypeptide(L)' 'RKIAEQNGALAAVSEHWLKGGDGAIELAEAVIEACNETNNFKFLYELETPLRKRIELIA' A
#
# COMPACT_ATOMS: atom_id res chain seq x y z
N ARG A 1 6.62 -10.20 6.78
CA ARG A 1 6.81 -9.22 7.88
C ARG A 1 8.19 -8.55 7.79
N LYS A 2 9.28 -9.21 8.21
CA LYS A 2 10.66 -8.65 8.20
C LYS A 2 11.09 -7.86 6.96
N ILE A 3 10.93 -8.42 5.74
CA ILE A 3 11.37 -7.74 4.50
C ILE A 3 10.51 -6.49 4.20
N ALA A 4 9.20 -6.56 4.45
CA ALA A 4 8.29 -5.44 4.22
C ALA A 4 8.60 -4.27 5.16
N GLU A 5 8.77 -4.57 6.45
CA GLU A 5 9.10 -3.58 7.48
C GLU A 5 10.46 -2.92 7.22
N GLN A 6 11.46 -3.68 6.74
CA GLN A 6 12.76 -3.14 6.35
C GLN A 6 12.68 -2.12 5.20
N ASN A 7 11.64 -2.18 4.37
CA ASN A 7 11.40 -1.23 3.29
C ASN A 7 10.35 -0.15 3.67
N GLY A 8 10.01 -0.05 4.96
CA GLY A 8 9.07 0.96 5.48
C GLY A 8 7.59 0.63 5.22
N ALA A 9 7.25 -0.61 4.89
CA ALA A 9 5.86 -1.02 4.73
C ALA A 9 5.30 -1.63 6.03
N LEU A 10 4.08 -1.25 6.40
CA LEU A 10 3.30 -1.92 7.44
C LEU A 10 2.88 -3.32 6.97
N ALA A 11 2.96 -4.31 7.86
CA ALA A 11 2.59 -5.68 7.56
C ALA A 11 1.79 -6.28 8.72
N ALA A 12 0.59 -6.80 8.42
CA ALA A 12 -0.31 -7.47 9.36
C ALA A 12 -0.71 -8.84 8.79
N VAL A 13 -0.91 -9.83 9.66
CA VAL A 13 -1.45 -11.13 9.24
C VAL A 13 -2.97 -11.05 9.32
N SER A 14 -3.66 -11.43 8.25
CA SER A 14 -5.12 -11.48 8.26
C SER A 14 -5.62 -12.90 8.04
N GLU A 15 -6.38 -13.38 9.01
CA GLU A 15 -7.01 -14.70 9.01
C GLU A 15 -8.53 -14.59 8.89
N HIS A 16 -9.02 -13.51 8.26
CA HIS A 16 -10.45 -13.24 8.12
C HIS A 16 -11.20 -14.35 7.38
N TRP A 17 -10.51 -15.07 6.49
CA TRP A 17 -11.04 -16.25 5.83
C TRP A 17 -11.47 -17.35 6.82
N LEU A 18 -10.82 -17.44 7.99
CA LEU A 18 -11.09 -18.44 9.04
C LEU A 18 -11.91 -17.86 10.20
N LYS A 19 -11.60 -16.63 10.63
CA LYS A 19 -12.13 -16.01 11.86
C LYS A 19 -13.12 -14.88 11.59
N GLY A 20 -13.52 -14.66 10.33
CA GLY A 20 -14.38 -13.53 9.96
C GLY A 20 -13.75 -12.19 10.31
N GLY A 21 -14.57 -11.24 10.79
CA GLY A 21 -14.10 -9.89 11.15
C GLY A 21 -12.98 -9.89 12.20
N ASP A 22 -13.04 -10.79 13.17
CA ASP A 22 -12.05 -10.87 14.25
C ASP A 22 -10.64 -11.20 13.72
N GLY A 23 -10.56 -11.94 12.61
CA GLY A 23 -9.30 -12.25 11.92
C GLY A 23 -8.74 -11.10 11.08
N ALA A 24 -9.44 -9.98 10.95
CA ALA A 24 -9.01 -8.79 10.22
C ALA A 24 -8.67 -7.59 11.13
N ILE A 25 -8.82 -7.71 12.46
CA ILE A 25 -8.58 -6.59 13.39
C ILE A 25 -7.16 -6.02 13.24
N GLU A 26 -6.12 -6.86 13.25
CA GLU A 26 -4.72 -6.40 13.09
C GLU A 26 -4.52 -5.65 11.75
N LEU A 27 -5.17 -6.12 10.68
CA LEU A 27 -5.13 -5.46 9.38
C LEU A 27 -5.86 -4.11 9.42
N ALA A 28 -7.02 -4.03 10.06
CA ALA A 28 -7.80 -2.80 10.18
C ALA A 28 -7.04 -1.72 10.96
N GLU A 29 -6.39 -2.11 12.07
CA GLU A 29 -5.55 -1.20 12.87
C GLU A 29 -4.36 -0.68 12.06
N ALA A 30 -3.66 -1.55 11.33
CA ALA A 30 -2.54 -1.13 10.47
C ALA A 30 -2.97 -0.17 9.35
N VAL A 31 -4.19 -0.33 8.79
CA VAL A 31 -4.74 0.60 7.81
C VAL A 31 -5.04 1.97 8.45
N ILE A 32 -5.62 1.99 9.66
CA ILE A 32 -5.88 3.23 10.40
C ILE A 32 -4.56 3.97 10.68
N GLU A 33 -3.53 3.25 11.11
CA GLU A 33 -2.18 3.80 11.33
C GLU A 33 -1.63 4.43 10.04
N ALA A 34 -1.68 3.72 8.91
CA ALA A 34 -1.25 4.23 7.61
C ALA A 34 -1.99 5.51 7.20
N CYS A 35 -3.30 5.58 7.48
CA CYS A 35 -4.13 6.75 7.16
C CYS A 35 -3.80 7.98 8.02
N ASN A 36 -3.22 7.80 9.21
CA ASN A 36 -2.80 8.90 10.07
C ASN A 36 -1.44 9.49 9.65
N GLU A 37 -0.67 8.79 8.82
CA GLU A 37 0.59 9.29 8.29
C GLU A 37 0.38 10.27 7.13
N THR A 38 1.25 11.28 7.05
CA THR A 38 1.25 12.21 5.91
C THR A 38 1.86 11.53 4.70
N ASN A 39 1.10 11.42 3.61
CA ASN A 39 1.61 10.87 2.35
C ASN A 39 1.94 11.98 1.35
N ASN A 40 2.94 11.73 0.49
CA ASN A 40 3.32 12.58 -0.63
C ASN A 40 2.92 11.93 -1.95
N PHE A 41 1.62 11.64 -2.12
CA PHE A 41 1.12 10.99 -3.32
C PHE A 41 1.42 11.82 -4.58
N LYS A 42 1.92 11.14 -5.63
CA LYS A 42 2.17 11.71 -6.96
C LYS A 42 1.71 10.72 -8.01
N PHE A 43 1.15 11.23 -9.10
CA PHE A 43 0.93 10.42 -10.29
C PHE A 43 2.27 9.98 -10.89
N LEU A 44 2.26 8.83 -11.57
CA LEU A 44 3.45 8.28 -12.22
C LEU A 44 3.93 9.18 -13.38
N TYR A 45 3.01 9.90 -14.02
CA TYR A 45 3.27 10.85 -15.11
C TYR A 45 2.14 11.88 -15.25
N GLU A 46 2.46 13.03 -15.87
CA GLU A 46 1.50 14.09 -16.21
C GLU A 46 0.74 13.78 -17.52
N LEU A 47 -0.41 14.43 -17.72
CA LEU A 47 -1.27 14.20 -18.90
C LEU A 47 -0.63 14.62 -20.23
N GLU A 48 0.39 15.46 -20.19
CA GLU A 48 1.14 15.95 -21.35
C GLU A 48 2.30 15.02 -21.71
N THR A 49 2.61 14.03 -20.86
CA THR A 49 3.71 13.09 -21.07
C THR A 49 3.51 12.33 -22.39
N PRO A 50 4.49 12.25 -23.31
CA PRO A 50 4.34 11.50 -24.57
C PRO A 50 4.04 10.02 -24.34
N LEU A 51 3.24 9.40 -25.22
CA LEU A 51 2.77 8.01 -25.06
C LEU A 51 3.92 7.01 -24.83
N ARG A 52 5.00 7.09 -25.62
CA ARG A 52 6.17 6.23 -25.45
C ARG A 52 6.77 6.35 -24.05
N LYS A 53 6.84 7.57 -23.51
CA LYS A 53 7.41 7.80 -22.18
C LYS A 53 6.50 7.29 -21.05
N ARG A 54 5.18 7.32 -21.24
CA ARG A 54 4.24 6.68 -20.29
C ARG A 54 4.47 5.18 -20.19
N ILE A 55 4.70 4.51 -21.32
CA ILE A 55 4.99 3.08 -21.37
C ILE A 55 6.29 2.78 -20.61
N GLU A 56 7.35 3.57 -20.86
CA GLU A 56 8.63 3.41 -20.15
C GLU A 56 8.55 3.65 -18.65
N LEU A 57 7.64 4.50 -18.17
CA LEU A 57 7.48 4.77 -16.74
C LEU A 57 6.72 3.64 -16.02
N ILE A 58 5.90 2.87 -16.74
CA ILE A 58 5.14 1.73 -16.20
C ILE A 58 5.96 0.43 -16.24
N ALA A 59 6.79 0.25 -17.28
CA ALA A 59 7.58 -0.95 -17.53
C ALA A 59 8.76 -1.10 -16.56
#